data_AF-A0A958HTC6-F1
#
_entry.id   AF-A0A958HTC6-F1
#
_cell.length_a   1.000
_cell.length_b   1.000
_cell.length_c   1.000
_cell.angle_alpha   90.00
_cell.angle_beta   90.00
_cell.angle_gamma   90.00
#
_symmetry.space_group_name_H-M   'P 1'
#
loop_
_entity.id
_entity.type
_entity.pdbx_description
1 polymer ?
#
loop_
_entity_poly.entity_id
_entity_poly.type
_entity_poly.pdbx_seq_one_letter_code
_entity_poly.pdbx_strand_id
1 'polypeptide(L)'
;LTYLPMVELLEYLRANDFKTFIVSGGGIEFMRPMTQAVYGIPPEQVIGSSIKTQYEMKDGKPVLMRLPEINFIDDKTGKPVGINMYIGRRPIAAFGNSNGDVQMLQWTTAGDGARLGMLVFHDDSKREYAYGPANGLANTPFGTFSQSTMDEAKKSGWHVISMKDDWIRIFAFDE
;
A
#
# COMPACT_ATOMS: atom_id res chain seq x y z
N LEU A 1 9.16 3.46 -12.53
CA LEU A 1 9.70 4.16 -11.35
C LEU A 1 9.30 3.35 -10.13
N THR A 2 10.25 2.90 -9.33
CA THR A 2 10.02 2.14 -8.09
C THR A 2 11.01 2.59 -7.03
N TYR A 3 10.59 2.60 -5.76
CA TYR A 3 11.51 2.81 -4.66
C TYR A 3 12.34 1.54 -4.45
N LEU A 4 13.65 1.63 -4.69
CA LEU A 4 14.56 0.49 -4.64
C LEU A 4 14.51 -0.22 -3.27
N PRO A 5 14.55 0.48 -2.11
CA PRO A 5 14.50 -0.19 -0.81
C PRO A 5 13.22 -0.99 -0.58
N MET A 6 12.10 -0.57 -1.18
CA MET A 6 10.83 -1.31 -1.08
C MET A 6 10.81 -2.54 -1.99
N VAL A 7 11.48 -2.50 -3.14
CA VAL A 7 11.66 -3.69 -4.00
C VAL A 7 12.55 -4.72 -3.30
N GLU A 8 13.67 -4.28 -2.72
CA GLU A 8 14.59 -5.13 -1.94
C GLU A 8 13.87 -5.75 -0.74
N LEU A 9 13.06 -4.97 -0.02
CA LEU A 9 12.22 -5.48 1.08
C LEU A 9 11.25 -6.56 0.59
N LEU A 10 10.56 -6.35 -0.53
CA LEU A 10 9.63 -7.34 -1.09
C LEU A 10 10.35 -8.64 -1.48
N GLU A 11 11.54 -8.54 -2.07
CA GLU A 11 12.38 -9.70 -2.38
C GLU A 11 12.83 -10.43 -1.12
N TYR A 12 13.32 -9.69 -0.13
CA TYR A 12 13.74 -10.24 1.16
C TYR A 12 12.59 -10.99 1.85
N LEU A 13 11.39 -10.39 1.91
CA LEU A 13 10.22 -11.03 2.51
C LEU A 13 9.85 -12.33 1.78
N ARG A 14 9.79 -12.31 0.45
CA ARG A 14 9.50 -13.53 -0.33
C ARG A 14 10.57 -14.61 -0.19
N ALA A 15 11.84 -14.24 -0.11
CA ALA A 15 12.94 -15.17 0.16
C ALA A 15 12.83 -15.84 1.55
N ASN A 16 12.03 -15.28 2.44
CA ASN A 16 11.72 -15.81 3.78
C ASN A 16 10.26 -16.31 3.88
N ASP A 17 9.70 -16.80 2.76
CA ASP A 17 8.37 -17.44 2.68
C ASP A 17 7.15 -16.56 3.00
N PHE A 18 7.32 -15.23 3.04
CA PHE A 18 6.19 -14.32 3.16
C PHE A 18 5.43 -14.22 1.84
N LYS A 19 4.10 -14.17 1.92
CA LYS A 19 3.24 -13.74 0.82
C LYS A 19 3.08 -12.22 0.86
N THR A 20 3.48 -11.54 -0.21
CA THR A 20 3.45 -10.08 -0.30
C THR A 20 2.23 -9.60 -1.07
N PHE A 21 1.36 -8.80 -0.44
CA PHE A 21 0.15 -8.27 -1.07
C PHE A 21 0.24 -6.75 -1.25
N ILE A 22 -0.43 -6.23 -2.28
CA ILE A 22 -0.73 -4.79 -2.42
C ILE A 22 -2.14 -4.53 -1.87
N VAL A 23 -2.29 -3.48 -1.07
CA VAL A 23 -3.57 -3.00 -0.52
C VAL A 23 -3.65 -1.49 -0.73
N SER A 24 -4.47 -1.03 -1.67
CA SER A 24 -4.36 0.31 -2.23
C SER A 24 -5.72 0.92 -2.59
N GLY A 25 -5.91 2.20 -2.24
CA GLY A 25 -7.08 2.96 -2.69
C GLY A 25 -7.16 3.14 -4.21
N GLY A 26 -6.07 2.88 -4.94
CA GLY A 26 -6.03 2.88 -6.40
C GLY A 26 -6.87 1.75 -7.03
N GLY A 27 -7.22 1.93 -8.31
CA GLY A 27 -8.00 0.94 -9.04
C GLY A 27 -7.27 -0.40 -9.19
N ILE A 28 -7.90 -1.50 -8.79
CA ILE A 28 -7.30 -2.84 -8.85
C ILE A 28 -6.86 -3.22 -10.28
N GLU A 29 -7.72 -2.97 -11.27
CA GLU A 29 -7.44 -3.24 -12.68
C GLU A 29 -6.46 -2.24 -13.32
N PHE A 30 -6.17 -1.12 -12.65
CA PHE A 30 -5.12 -0.20 -13.08
C PHE A 30 -3.74 -0.74 -12.67
N MET A 31 -3.65 -1.39 -11.50
CA MET A 31 -2.37 -1.90 -10.97
C MET A 31 -2.01 -3.27 -11.54
N ARG A 32 -2.95 -4.22 -11.59
CA ARG A 32 -2.70 -5.63 -11.98
C ARG A 32 -1.88 -5.84 -13.25
N PRO A 33 -2.03 -5.04 -14.34
CA PRO A 33 -1.23 -5.24 -15.56
C PRO A 33 0.29 -5.08 -15.37
N MET A 34 0.75 -4.39 -14.32
CA MET A 34 2.17 -4.07 -14.13
C MET A 34 2.79 -4.63 -12.84
N THR A 35 2.00 -4.95 -11.81
CA THR A 35 2.54 -5.27 -10.47
C THR A 35 3.44 -6.50 -10.44
N GLN A 36 3.15 -7.51 -11.26
CA GLN A 36 3.98 -8.71 -11.30
C GLN A 36 5.36 -8.41 -11.89
N ALA A 37 5.42 -7.70 -13.03
CA ALA A 37 6.68 -7.36 -13.67
C ALA A 37 7.52 -6.37 -12.85
N VAL A 38 6.87 -5.49 -12.09
CA VAL A 38 7.54 -4.38 -11.39
C VAL A 38 7.85 -4.67 -9.93
N TYR A 39 7.01 -5.43 -9.24
CA TYR A 39 7.14 -5.72 -7.80
C TYR A 39 7.25 -7.21 -7.48
N GLY A 40 7.09 -8.10 -8.47
CA GLY A 40 6.98 -9.54 -8.23
C GLY A 40 5.67 -9.95 -7.54
N ILE A 41 4.64 -9.10 -7.57
CA ILE A 41 3.34 -9.33 -6.93
C ILE A 41 2.31 -9.70 -8.00
N PRO A 42 1.85 -10.97 -8.05
CA PRO A 42 0.93 -11.43 -9.09
C PRO A 42 -0.48 -10.85 -8.88
N PRO A 43 -1.34 -10.83 -9.92
CA PRO A 43 -2.64 -10.14 -9.89
C PRO A 43 -3.59 -10.57 -8.75
N GLU A 44 -3.53 -11.82 -8.32
CA GLU A 44 -4.31 -12.39 -7.23
C GLU A 44 -3.84 -11.94 -5.83
N GLN A 45 -2.66 -11.30 -5.75
CA GLN A 45 -2.12 -10.68 -4.53
C GLN A 45 -2.27 -9.15 -4.53
N VAL A 46 -3.08 -8.62 -5.45
CA VAL A 46 -3.40 -7.19 -5.52
C VAL A 46 -4.83 -6.97 -5.04
N ILE A 47 -4.98 -6.11 -4.04
CA ILE A 47 -6.26 -5.62 -3.53
C ILE A 47 -6.30 -4.13 -3.82
N GLY A 48 -7.44 -3.68 -4.33
CA GLY A 48 -7.66 -2.25 -4.52
C GLY A 48 -9.11 -1.90 -4.77
N SER A 49 -9.37 -0.60 -4.96
CA SER A 49 -10.69 -0.09 -5.29
C SER A 49 -11.18 -0.70 -6.62
N SER A 50 -12.47 -1.02 -6.70
CA SER A 50 -13.06 -1.70 -7.85
C SER A 50 -14.45 -1.18 -8.18
N ILE A 51 -14.84 -1.39 -9.44
CA ILE A 51 -16.21 -1.21 -9.92
C ILE A 51 -16.84 -2.58 -10.15
N LYS A 52 -18.17 -2.64 -10.19
CA LYS A 52 -18.86 -3.91 -10.42
C LYS A 52 -18.52 -4.46 -11.80
N THR A 53 -18.39 -5.77 -11.84
CA THR A 53 -18.13 -6.53 -13.05
C THR A 53 -19.29 -7.49 -13.25
N GLN A 54 -19.84 -7.52 -14.46
CA GLN A 54 -20.94 -8.40 -14.84
C GLN A 54 -20.46 -9.41 -15.87
N TYR A 55 -20.79 -10.68 -15.65
CA TYR A 55 -20.60 -11.71 -16.66
C TYR A 55 -21.68 -11.57 -17.74
N GLU A 56 -21.25 -11.56 -19.01
CA GLU A 56 -22.15 -11.51 -20.15
C GLU A 56 -21.67 -12.43 -21.28
N MET A 57 -22.61 -12.82 -22.15
CA MET A 57 -22.30 -13.46 -23.42
C MET A 57 -22.40 -12.41 -24.53
N LYS A 58 -21.27 -12.06 -25.15
CA LYS A 58 -21.21 -11.13 -26.29
C LYS A 58 -20.72 -11.86 -27.53
N ASP A 59 -21.56 -11.89 -28.58
CA ASP A 59 -21.28 -12.61 -29.83
C ASP A 59 -20.90 -14.09 -29.60
N GLY A 60 -21.58 -14.74 -28.65
CA GLY A 60 -21.33 -16.13 -28.28
C GLY A 60 -20.08 -16.37 -27.42
N LYS A 61 -19.37 -15.32 -26.99
CA LYS A 61 -18.17 -15.41 -26.14
C LYS A 61 -18.42 -14.89 -24.72
N PRO A 62 -17.93 -15.58 -23.67
CA PRO A 62 -18.00 -15.08 -22.30
C PRO A 62 -17.08 -13.87 -22.14
N VAL A 63 -17.63 -12.79 -21.59
CA VAL A 63 -16.89 -11.57 -21.28
C VAL A 63 -17.25 -11.06 -19.89
N LEU A 64 -16.35 -10.26 -19.33
CA LEU A 64 -16.56 -9.52 -18.09
C LEU A 64 -16.73 -8.04 -18.43
N MET A 65 -17.94 -7.53 -18.28
CA MET A 65 -18.30 -6.14 -18.55
C MET A 65 -18.17 -5.28 -17.31
N ARG A 66 -17.56 -4.11 -17.47
CA ARG A 66 -17.38 -3.10 -16.42
C ARG A 66 -18.65 -2.25 -16.32
N LEU A 67 -19.27 -2.22 -15.15
CA LEU A 67 -20.44 -1.38 -14.88
C LEU A 67 -20.01 -0.02 -14.33
N PRO A 68 -20.74 1.07 -14.60
CA PRO A 68 -20.50 2.39 -14.01
C PRO A 68 -21.00 2.46 -12.55
N GLU A 69 -20.66 1.45 -11.74
CA GLU A 69 -21.08 1.32 -10.34
C GLU A 69 -19.88 0.91 -9.48
N ILE A 70 -19.68 1.59 -8.36
CA ILE A 70 -18.64 1.24 -7.39
C ILE A 70 -18.96 -0.12 -6.78
N ASN A 71 -17.95 -1.00 -6.72
CA ASN A 71 -18.04 -2.27 -6.00
C ASN A 71 -17.42 -2.14 -4.62
N PHE A 72 -16.20 -1.62 -4.54
CA PHE A 72 -15.46 -1.51 -3.28
C PHE A 72 -14.45 -0.37 -3.33
N ILE A 73 -14.27 0.33 -2.20
CA ILE A 73 -13.25 1.36 -2.01
C ILE A 73 -12.24 0.86 -0.97
N ASP A 74 -11.00 0.63 -1.40
CA ASP A 74 -9.93 0.04 -0.58
C ASP A 74 -9.04 1.11 0.05
N ASP A 75 -9.65 2.06 0.76
CA ASP A 75 -8.94 3.16 1.42
C ASP A 75 -9.42 3.35 2.86
N LYS A 76 -8.54 3.81 3.76
CA LYS A 76 -8.82 4.02 5.19
C LYS A 76 -9.38 2.76 5.84
N THR A 77 -10.59 2.85 6.40
CA THR A 77 -11.33 1.71 6.99
C THR A 77 -11.69 0.63 5.97
N GLY A 78 -11.66 0.94 4.67
CA GLY A 78 -11.80 -0.04 3.59
C GLY A 78 -10.66 -1.04 3.57
N LYS A 79 -9.41 -0.62 3.80
CA LYS A 79 -8.23 -1.50 3.76
C LYS A 79 -8.33 -2.75 4.64
N PRO A 80 -8.64 -2.66 5.95
CA PRO A 80 -8.81 -3.87 6.77
C PRO A 80 -9.98 -4.75 6.30
N VAL A 81 -11.05 -4.16 5.75
CA VAL A 81 -12.17 -4.91 5.17
C VAL A 81 -11.73 -5.66 3.92
N GLY A 82 -10.97 -5.01 3.03
CA GLY A 82 -10.40 -5.61 1.83
C GLY A 82 -9.46 -6.77 2.17
N ILE A 83 -8.54 -6.55 3.10
CA ILE A 83 -7.67 -7.61 3.64
C ILE A 83 -8.49 -8.81 4.11
N ASN A 84 -9.52 -8.59 4.93
CA ASN A 84 -10.35 -9.68 5.43
C ASN A 84 -11.10 -10.40 4.30
N MET A 85 -11.65 -9.65 3.34
CA MET A 85 -12.45 -10.19 2.24
C MET A 85 -11.62 -11.03 1.26
N TYR A 86 -10.44 -10.55 0.88
CA TYR A 86 -9.64 -11.17 -0.19
C TYR A 86 -8.56 -12.12 0.34
N ILE A 87 -7.99 -11.87 1.52
CA ILE A 87 -6.94 -12.70 2.11
C ILE A 87 -7.52 -13.68 3.14
N GLY A 88 -8.57 -13.27 3.87
CA GLY A 88 -9.16 -14.06 4.96
C GLY A 88 -8.23 -14.25 6.16
N ARG A 89 -7.16 -13.46 6.26
CA ARG A 89 -6.14 -13.54 7.31
C ARG A 89 -5.67 -12.15 7.70
N ARG A 90 -5.42 -11.96 9.00
CA ARG A 90 -4.76 -10.75 9.49
C ARG A 90 -3.26 -10.82 9.13
N PRO A 91 -2.69 -9.79 8.46
CA PRO A 91 -1.26 -9.73 8.20
C PRO A 91 -0.45 -9.68 9.49
N ILE A 92 0.83 -10.03 9.41
CA ILE A 92 1.79 -9.88 10.51
C ILE A 92 2.69 -8.64 10.35
N ALA A 93 2.79 -8.11 9.13
CA ALA A 93 3.51 -6.89 8.79
C ALA A 93 2.68 -6.04 7.81
N ALA A 94 2.71 -4.72 7.97
CA ALA A 94 2.07 -3.77 7.06
C ALA A 94 2.92 -2.51 6.89
N PHE A 95 2.91 -1.98 5.66
CA PHE A 95 3.70 -0.84 5.23
C PHE A 95 2.76 0.17 4.54
N GLY A 96 2.76 1.43 4.98
CA GLY A 96 1.96 2.51 4.41
C GLY A 96 2.78 3.78 4.25
N ASN A 97 2.14 4.89 3.86
CA ASN A 97 2.80 6.19 3.76
C ASN A 97 1.86 7.37 4.01
N SER A 98 0.62 7.13 4.42
CA SER A 98 -0.39 8.19 4.51
C SER A 98 -1.42 7.95 5.61
N ASN A 99 -2.26 8.96 5.83
CA ASN A 99 -3.44 8.85 6.68
C ASN A 99 -4.39 7.72 6.26
N GLY A 100 -4.39 7.34 4.97
CA GLY A 100 -5.22 6.26 4.43
C GLY A 100 -4.79 4.87 4.91
N ASP A 101 -3.59 4.73 5.47
CA ASP A 101 -3.02 3.46 5.89
C ASP A 101 -3.18 3.18 7.38
N VAL A 102 -3.56 4.19 8.18
CA VAL A 102 -3.61 4.09 9.64
C VAL A 102 -4.45 2.89 10.10
N GLN A 103 -5.64 2.69 9.54
CA GLN A 103 -6.51 1.57 9.95
C GLN A 103 -5.97 0.21 9.50
N MET A 104 -5.24 0.15 8.39
CA MET A 104 -4.55 -1.07 7.95
C MET A 104 -3.44 -1.45 8.95
N LEU A 105 -2.64 -0.47 9.37
CA LEU A 105 -1.59 -0.70 10.37
C LEU A 105 -2.20 -1.07 11.72
N GLN A 106 -3.22 -0.35 12.20
CA GLN A 106 -3.93 -0.68 13.46
C GLN A 106 -4.47 -2.11 13.44
N TRP A 107 -5.14 -2.51 12.35
CA TRP A 107 -5.62 -3.87 12.20
C TRP A 107 -4.48 -4.88 12.22
N THR A 108 -3.40 -4.63 11.48
CA THR A 108 -2.26 -5.55 11.41
C THR A 108 -1.59 -5.72 12.78
N THR A 109 -1.30 -4.61 13.47
CA THR A 109 -0.50 -4.62 14.71
C THR A 109 -1.29 -4.95 15.98
N ALA A 110 -2.63 -4.99 15.92
CA ALA A 110 -3.47 -5.39 17.04
C ALA A 110 -3.61 -6.93 17.22
N GLY A 111 -2.91 -7.74 16.43
CA GLY A 111 -2.91 -9.21 16.59
C GLY A 111 -1.82 -9.72 17.53
N ASP A 112 -1.98 -10.93 18.06
CA ASP A 112 -1.05 -11.53 19.04
C ASP A 112 0.31 -11.94 18.46
N GLY A 113 1.38 -11.79 19.25
CA GLY A 113 2.74 -12.16 18.86
C GLY A 113 3.48 -11.05 18.11
N ALA A 114 4.59 -11.37 17.46
CA ALA A 114 5.41 -10.38 16.76
C ALA A 114 4.60 -9.70 15.63
N ARG A 115 4.58 -8.37 15.64
CA ARG A 115 3.90 -7.54 14.63
C ARG A 115 4.78 -6.40 14.20
N LEU A 116 4.66 -6.02 12.92
CA LEU A 116 5.41 -4.94 12.32
C LEU A 116 4.46 -3.96 11.63
N GLY A 117 4.52 -2.69 12.02
CA GLY A 117 3.87 -1.59 11.32
C GLY A 117 4.92 -0.58 10.90
N MET A 118 4.93 -0.20 9.64
CA MET A 118 5.89 0.79 9.12
C MET A 118 5.21 1.83 8.25
N LEU A 119 5.68 3.06 8.32
CA LEU A 119 5.22 4.17 7.49
C LEU A 119 6.41 4.83 6.80
N VAL A 120 6.35 4.98 5.48
CA VAL A 120 7.32 5.78 4.72
C VAL A 120 6.95 7.25 4.85
N PHE A 121 7.88 8.06 5.35
CA PHE A 121 7.75 9.50 5.47
C PHE A 121 8.57 10.19 4.38
N HIS A 122 7.86 10.89 3.50
CA HIS A 122 8.44 11.61 2.37
C HIS A 122 8.98 12.97 2.84
N ASP A 123 10.25 13.01 3.21
CA ASP A 123 10.95 14.17 3.75
C ASP A 123 12.20 14.58 2.96
N ASP A 124 12.39 14.00 1.77
CA ASP A 124 13.53 14.27 0.91
C ASP A 124 13.13 15.04 -0.34
N SER A 125 13.18 16.37 -0.29
CA SER A 125 12.89 17.23 -1.44
C SER A 125 14.01 17.30 -2.48
N LYS A 126 15.16 16.65 -2.24
CA LYS A 126 16.30 16.67 -3.16
C LYS A 126 16.29 15.47 -4.08
N ARG A 127 16.02 14.28 -3.53
CA ARG A 127 16.01 13.00 -4.26
C ARG A 127 14.60 12.54 -4.61
N GLU A 128 13.59 13.05 -3.90
CA GLU A 128 12.17 12.78 -4.13
C GLU A 128 11.35 14.03 -3.80
N TYR A 129 10.15 13.86 -3.24
CA TYR A 129 9.31 14.93 -2.76
C TYR A 129 9.35 14.97 -1.22
N ALA A 130 9.22 16.17 -0.66
CA ALA A 130 8.95 16.35 0.76
C ALA A 130 7.52 16.88 0.95
N TYR A 131 6.67 16.10 1.62
CA TYR A 131 5.29 16.46 1.87
C TYR A 131 4.76 15.86 3.18
N GLY A 132 3.78 16.52 3.78
CA GLY A 132 3.23 16.17 5.08
C GLY A 132 1.72 16.38 5.18
N PRO A 133 1.22 17.06 6.23
CA PRO A 133 1.88 18.16 6.97
C PRO A 133 2.70 17.81 8.23
N ALA A 134 2.94 16.53 8.53
CA ALA A 134 3.77 16.15 9.68
C ALA A 134 5.14 16.84 9.64
N ASN A 135 5.67 17.16 10.83
CA ASN A 135 6.96 17.85 11.00
C ASN A 135 7.08 19.18 10.24
N GLY A 136 5.95 19.87 9.99
CA GLY A 136 5.94 21.19 9.36
C GLY A 136 6.11 21.19 7.84
N LEU A 137 6.02 20.02 7.18
CA LEU A 137 6.02 19.94 5.73
C LEU A 137 4.71 20.48 5.13
N ALA A 138 4.73 20.80 3.84
CA ALA A 138 3.53 21.26 3.14
C ALA A 138 2.49 20.13 3.04
N ASN A 139 1.22 20.45 3.27
CA ASN A 139 0.13 19.51 3.05
C ASN A 139 -0.07 19.23 1.55
N THR A 140 -0.52 18.02 1.24
CA THR A 140 -0.86 17.58 -0.13
C THR A 140 -2.25 16.95 -0.13
N PRO A 141 -3.05 17.11 -1.20
CA PRO A 141 -4.32 16.40 -1.34
C PRO A 141 -4.15 14.90 -1.61
N PHE A 142 -2.95 14.44 -1.99
CA PHE A 142 -2.64 13.04 -2.26
C PHE A 142 -1.56 12.54 -1.32
N GLY A 143 -1.79 11.40 -0.66
CA GLY A 143 -0.79 10.81 0.23
C GLY A 143 -0.53 11.63 1.50
N THR A 144 -1.47 12.47 1.94
CA THR A 144 -1.31 13.29 3.16
C THR A 144 -0.79 12.46 4.32
N PHE A 145 0.34 12.89 4.89
CA PHE A 145 0.90 12.34 6.12
C PHE A 145 0.77 13.41 7.21
N SER A 146 -0.32 13.35 8.00
CA SER A 146 -0.58 14.34 9.03
C SER A 146 0.24 14.13 10.30
N GLN A 147 0.35 15.18 11.12
CA GLN A 147 0.94 15.08 12.45
C GLN A 147 0.25 14.00 13.29
N SER A 148 -1.08 13.85 13.19
CA SER A 148 -1.80 12.79 13.88
C SER A 148 -1.36 11.38 13.47
N THR A 149 -0.96 11.17 12.22
CA THR A 149 -0.43 9.88 11.74
C THR A 149 0.97 9.63 12.30
N MET A 150 1.80 10.67 12.39
CA MET A 150 3.11 10.61 13.07
C MET A 150 2.95 10.28 14.55
N ASP A 151 2.01 10.94 15.23
CA ASP A 151 1.75 10.75 16.65
C ASP A 151 1.19 9.34 16.93
N GLU A 152 0.29 8.85 16.08
CA GLU A 152 -0.23 7.49 16.17
C GLU A 152 0.86 6.44 15.92
N ALA A 153 1.76 6.66 14.96
CA ALA A 153 2.92 5.79 14.75
C ALA A 153 3.77 5.67 16.02
N LYS A 154 4.09 6.81 16.64
CA LYS A 154 4.85 6.86 17.90
C LYS A 154 4.11 6.13 19.03
N LYS A 155 2.81 6.37 19.17
CA LYS A 155 1.97 5.75 20.21
C LYS A 155 1.86 4.23 20.04
N SER A 156 1.70 3.78 18.81
CA SER A 156 1.46 2.37 18.46
C SER A 156 2.75 1.58 18.19
N GLY A 157 3.92 2.21 18.36
CA GLY A 157 5.22 1.58 18.16
C GLY A 157 5.52 1.24 16.71
N TRP A 158 4.87 1.90 15.75
CA TRP A 158 5.17 1.74 14.33
C TRP A 158 6.44 2.49 13.96
N HIS A 159 7.23 1.89 13.09
CA HIS A 159 8.46 2.52 12.62
C HIS A 159 8.16 3.52 11.50
N VAL A 160 8.65 4.75 11.64
CA VAL A 160 8.55 5.76 10.59
C VAL A 160 9.89 5.84 9.89
N ILE A 161 9.91 5.48 8.60
CA ILE A 161 11.08 5.48 7.74
C ILE A 161 11.23 6.88 7.16
N SER A 162 12.32 7.58 7.45
CA SER A 162 12.71 8.80 6.76
C SER A 162 13.32 8.46 5.41
N MET A 163 12.70 8.88 4.30
CA MET A 163 13.31 8.68 2.98
C MET A 163 14.67 9.39 2.88
N LYS A 164 14.80 10.54 3.55
CA LYS A 164 16.02 11.31 3.54
C LYS A 164 17.16 10.63 4.30
N ASP A 165 16.89 10.18 5.52
CA ASP A 165 17.96 9.76 6.44
C ASP A 165 18.18 8.24 6.44
N ASP A 166 17.16 7.43 6.09
CA ASP A 166 17.24 5.96 6.17
C ASP A 166 17.52 5.30 4.81
N TRP A 167 17.19 5.96 3.70
CA TRP A 167 17.42 5.40 2.36
C TRP A 167 18.67 5.97 1.70
N ILE A 168 19.61 5.07 1.38
CA ILE A 168 20.84 5.41 0.66
C ILE A 168 20.52 5.83 -0.78
N ARG A 169 19.60 5.10 -1.43
CA ARG A 169 19.19 5.28 -2.83
C ARG A 169 17.67 5.21 -2.94
N ILE A 170 17.07 6.14 -3.69
CA ILE A 170 15.61 6.20 -3.84
C ILE A 170 15.15 5.31 -4.99
N PHE A 171 15.64 5.56 -6.21
CA PHE A 171 15.22 4.81 -7.40
C PHE A 171 16.33 3.89 -7.91
N ALA A 172 15.94 2.77 -8.51
CA ALA A 172 16.88 1.78 -9.05
C ALA A 172 17.80 2.32 -10.18
N PHE A 173 17.45 3.44 -10.80
CA PHE A 173 18.24 4.07 -11.86
C PHE A 173 19.15 5.22 -11.37
N ASP A 174 19.06 5.66 -10.12
CA ASP A 174 19.84 6.79 -9.59
C ASP A 174 21.27 6.35 -9.30
N GLU A 175 22.33 6.73 -10.02
CA GLU A 175 23.70 6.24 -9.72
C GLU A 175 24.17 6.43 -8.26
#